data_AF-A0A2E1DLS3-F1
#
_entry.id   AF-A0A2E1DLS3-F1
#
_cell.length_a   1.000
_cell.length_b   1.000
_cell.length_c   1.000
_cell.angle_alpha   90.00
_cell.angle_beta   90.00
_cell.angle_gamma   90.00
#
_symmetry.space_group_name_H-M   'P 1'
#
loop_
_entity.id
_entity.type
_entity.pdbx_description
1 polymer ?
#
loop_
_entity_poly.entity_id
_entity_poly.type
_entity_poly.pdbx_seq_one_letter_code
_entity_poly.pdbx_strand_id
1 'polypeptide(L)'
;SNAFGWLVLTTGNKSESAVGFSTLYGDTAGAYAVIRDVYKTKVYALCRWRNEQEDSPVIPENILTKAPSAELRPDQRDDQRLPPYEILDPLLEAYIEGDQTRAELIKDGFQQELVDQVVKMVDLAEYKRRQTPLGPRVTTKGFGRDRRLPVVNRYDG
;
A
#
# COMPACT_ATOMS: atom_id res chain seq x y z
N SER A 1 -15.16 -19.35 0.22
CA SER A 1 -15.16 -19.34 1.70
C SER A 1 -16.28 -20.23 2.23
N ASN A 2 -17.52 -19.73 2.35
CA ASN A 2 -18.61 -20.43 3.05
C ASN A 2 -18.93 -21.84 2.52
N ALA A 3 -18.85 -22.07 1.21
CA ALA A 3 -19.14 -23.38 0.63
C ALA A 3 -18.08 -24.45 0.93
N PHE A 4 -16.82 -24.07 1.13
CA PHE A 4 -15.68 -25.00 1.21
C PHE A 4 -14.84 -24.85 2.49
N GLY A 5 -15.22 -23.96 3.41
CA GLY A 5 -14.49 -23.69 4.65
C GLY A 5 -13.13 -23.01 4.47
N TRP A 6 -12.86 -22.40 3.31
CA TRP A 6 -11.57 -21.76 3.03
C TRP A 6 -11.45 -20.37 3.65
N LEU A 7 -10.25 -20.05 4.14
CA LEU A 7 -9.89 -18.72 4.58
C LEU A 7 -9.57 -17.84 3.37
N VAL A 8 -10.25 -16.70 3.24
CA VAL A 8 -9.94 -15.72 2.20
C VAL A 8 -8.76 -14.86 2.64
N LEU A 9 -7.70 -14.86 1.85
CA LEU A 9 -6.54 -14.00 2.04
C LEU A 9 -6.68 -12.76 1.16
N THR A 10 -6.53 -11.57 1.74
CA THR A 10 -6.48 -10.34 0.96
C THR A 10 -5.06 -10.00 0.56
N THR A 11 -4.91 -9.30 -0.57
CA THR A 11 -3.64 -9.05 -1.25
C THR A 11 -3.25 -7.57 -1.28
N GLY A 12 -3.96 -6.72 -0.53
CA GLY A 12 -3.62 -5.30 -0.42
C GLY A 12 -2.28 -5.11 0.31
N ASN A 13 -1.38 -4.32 -0.28
CA ASN A 13 -0.07 -4.02 0.30
C ASN A 13 -0.08 -2.71 1.12
N LYS A 14 1.07 -2.38 1.74
CA LYS A 14 1.19 -1.21 2.61
C LYS A 14 1.03 0.10 1.84
N SER A 15 1.57 0.18 0.61
CA SER A 15 1.48 1.37 -0.24
C SER A 15 0.03 1.68 -0.62
N GLU A 16 -0.71 0.67 -1.08
CA GLU A 16 -2.14 0.77 -1.40
C GLU A 16 -2.98 1.15 -0.18
N SER A 17 -2.73 0.49 0.95
CA SER A 17 -3.43 0.76 2.21
C SER A 17 -3.12 2.15 2.75
N ALA A 18 -1.90 2.65 2.55
CA ALA A 18 -1.47 3.96 3.00
C ALA A 18 -2.28 5.06 2.32
N VAL A 19 -2.36 5.05 1.00
CA VAL A 19 -3.05 6.10 0.21
C VAL A 19 -4.52 5.79 -0.03
N GLY A 20 -5.03 4.67 0.49
CA GLY A 20 -6.43 4.25 0.34
C GLY A 20 -6.78 3.82 -1.09
N PHE A 21 -5.80 3.30 -1.83
CA PHE A 21 -5.99 2.73 -3.16
C PHE A 21 -6.60 1.33 -3.07
N SER A 22 -7.85 1.29 -2.62
CA SER A 22 -8.57 0.08 -2.25
C SER A 22 -10.07 0.31 -2.40
N THR A 23 -10.82 -0.75 -2.69
CA THR A 23 -12.27 -0.77 -2.79
C THR A 23 -12.83 -1.50 -1.58
N LEU A 24 -13.59 -0.79 -0.76
CA LEU A 24 -14.24 -1.39 0.39
C LEU A 24 -15.16 -2.52 -0.06
N TYR A 25 -15.03 -3.66 0.61
CA TYR A 25 -15.78 -4.89 0.33
C TYR A 25 -15.47 -5.54 -1.03
N GLY A 26 -14.50 -5.01 -1.78
CA GLY A 26 -13.87 -5.65 -2.91
C GLY A 26 -12.56 -6.31 -2.47
N ASP A 27 -11.42 -5.71 -2.80
CA ASP A 27 -10.08 -6.17 -2.41
C ASP A 27 -9.87 -6.27 -0.90
N THR A 28 -10.60 -5.49 -0.09
CA THR A 28 -10.52 -5.58 1.37
C THR A 28 -11.38 -6.70 1.97
N ALA A 29 -12.20 -7.41 1.17
CA ALA A 29 -13.06 -8.48 1.66
C ALA A 29 -12.28 -9.78 1.85
N GLY A 30 -11.84 -10.03 3.08
CA GLY A 30 -11.23 -11.30 3.45
C GLY A 30 -10.98 -11.40 4.95
N ALA A 31 -10.34 -12.48 5.37
CA ALA A 31 -10.12 -12.79 6.77
C ALA A 31 -8.71 -12.40 7.26
N TYR A 32 -7.71 -12.42 6.36
CA TYR A 32 -6.33 -12.12 6.73
C TYR A 32 -5.58 -11.45 5.56
N ALA A 33 -4.90 -10.34 5.84
CA ALA A 33 -4.19 -9.54 4.86
C ALA A 33 -2.69 -9.81 4.92
N VAL A 34 -2.21 -10.76 4.12
CA VAL A 34 -0.88 -11.39 4.28
C VAL A 34 0.26 -10.38 4.09
N ILE A 35 0.09 -9.44 3.15
CA ILE A 35 1.12 -8.47 2.77
C ILE A 35 0.76 -7.03 3.13
N ARG A 36 -0.19 -6.83 4.07
CA ARG A 36 -0.71 -5.50 4.44
C ARG A 36 0.33 -4.50 4.92
N ASP A 37 1.47 -4.99 5.42
CA ASP A 37 2.55 -4.19 5.97
C ASP A 37 3.84 -4.29 5.14
N VAL A 38 3.74 -4.72 3.88
CA VAL A 38 4.85 -4.75 2.92
C VAL A 38 4.65 -3.65 1.89
N TYR A 39 5.63 -2.76 1.69
CA TYR A 39 5.59 -1.74 0.61
C TYR A 39 5.66 -2.40 -0.77
N LYS A 40 5.08 -1.76 -1.79
CA LYS A 40 4.98 -2.33 -3.15
C LYS A 40 6.35 -2.65 -3.75
N THR A 41 7.31 -1.74 -3.61
CA THR A 41 8.71 -1.95 -4.00
C THR A 41 9.30 -3.20 -3.34
N LYS A 42 9.05 -3.39 -2.03
CA LYS A 42 9.44 -4.59 -1.27
C LYS A 42 8.70 -5.85 -1.73
N VAL A 43 7.44 -5.75 -2.17
CA VAL A 43 6.71 -6.90 -2.77
C VAL A 43 7.44 -7.39 -4.03
N TYR A 44 7.81 -6.49 -4.95
CA TYR A 44 8.57 -6.87 -6.14
C TYR A 44 9.92 -7.49 -5.78
N ALA A 45 10.64 -6.93 -4.80
CA ALA A 45 11.90 -7.49 -4.32
C ALA A 45 11.72 -8.90 -3.73
N LEU A 46 10.68 -9.14 -2.93
CA LEU A 46 10.36 -10.45 -2.37
C LEU A 46 9.98 -11.48 -3.43
N CYS A 47 9.26 -11.06 -4.48
CA CYS A 47 8.93 -11.95 -5.59
C CYS A 47 10.19 -12.42 -6.33
N ARG A 48 11.12 -11.48 -6.63
CA ARG A 48 12.41 -11.82 -7.26
C ARG A 48 13.22 -12.76 -6.37
N TRP A 49 13.37 -12.39 -5.10
CA TRP A 49 14.04 -13.22 -4.11
C TRP A 49 13.44 -14.64 -4.04
N ARG A 50 12.10 -14.76 -4.01
CA ARG A 50 11.41 -16.06 -3.98
C ARG A 50 11.70 -16.91 -5.22
N ASN A 51 11.74 -16.30 -6.40
CA ASN A 51 12.06 -17.00 -7.64
C ASN A 51 13.51 -17.47 -7.68
N GLU A 52 14.44 -16.76 -7.04
CA GLU A 52 15.85 -17.15 -6.93
C GLU A 52 16.08 -18.35 -5.98
N GLN A 53 15.10 -18.72 -5.15
CA GLN A 53 15.25 -19.83 -4.18
C GLN A 53 15.00 -21.23 -4.76
N GLU A 54 14.54 -21.35 -6.01
CA GLU A 54 14.21 -22.65 -6.63
C GLU A 54 14.74 -22.71 -8.07
N ASP A 55 14.99 -23.91 -8.58
CA ASP A 55 15.40 -24.12 -9.97
C ASP A 55 14.33 -23.69 -10.98
N SER A 56 13.05 -23.68 -10.56
CA SER A 56 11.91 -23.27 -11.39
C SER A 56 11.20 -22.07 -10.75
N PRO A 57 11.14 -20.91 -11.43
CA PRO A 57 10.42 -19.74 -10.93
C PRO A 57 8.94 -20.04 -10.70
N VAL A 58 8.44 -19.73 -9.51
CA VAL A 58 7.02 -19.93 -9.14
C VAL A 58 6.15 -18.72 -9.50
N ILE A 59 6.74 -17.53 -9.56
CA ILE A 59 6.07 -16.29 -9.96
C ILE A 59 6.47 -15.98 -11.41
N PRO A 60 5.51 -15.92 -12.35
CA PRO A 60 5.79 -15.58 -13.74
C PRO A 60 6.47 -14.22 -13.93
N GLU A 61 7.53 -14.18 -14.76
CA GLU A 61 8.33 -12.96 -15.01
C GLU A 61 7.52 -11.81 -15.62
N ASN A 62 6.49 -12.13 -16.41
CA ASN A 62 5.59 -11.13 -16.98
C ASN A 62 4.81 -10.35 -15.91
N ILE A 63 4.57 -10.91 -14.72
CA ILE A 63 3.94 -10.20 -13.60
C ILE A 63 4.91 -9.18 -12.98
N LEU A 64 6.23 -9.43 -13.08
CA LEU A 64 7.27 -8.59 -12.48
C LEU A 64 7.74 -7.46 -13.41
N THR A 65 7.60 -7.66 -14.72
CA THR A 65 8.04 -6.71 -15.75
C THR A 65 6.90 -5.87 -16.31
N LYS A 66 5.64 -6.32 -16.21
CA LYS A 66 4.48 -5.52 -16.59
C LYS A 66 4.35 -4.32 -15.65
N ALA A 67 4.13 -3.15 -16.22
CA ALA A 67 3.82 -1.96 -15.45
C ALA A 67 2.58 -2.22 -14.56
N PRO A 68 2.59 -1.79 -13.28
CA PRO A 68 1.42 -1.93 -12.43
C PRO A 68 0.24 -1.19 -13.07
N SER A 69 -0.87 -1.91 -13.26
CA SER A 69 -2.09 -1.39 -13.87
C SER A 69 -3.31 -1.98 -13.17
N ALA A 70 -4.25 -1.14 -12.76
CA ALA A 70 -5.53 -1.47 -12.16
C ALA A 70 -6.52 -1.90 -13.27
N GLU A 71 -6.18 -2.98 -13.97
CA GLU A 71 -6.93 -3.44 -15.13
C GLU A 71 -8.25 -4.12 -14.73
N LEU A 72 -9.30 -3.34 -14.58
CA LEU A 72 -10.68 -3.83 -14.63
C LEU A 72 -11.52 -3.19 -15.76
N ARG A 73 -10.93 -2.32 -16.61
CA ARG A 73 -11.59 -1.81 -17.82
C ARG A 73 -10.62 -1.59 -19.00
N PRO A 74 -11.01 -1.95 -20.24
CA PRO A 74 -10.17 -1.83 -21.45
C PRO A 74 -9.63 -0.42 -21.75
N ASP A 75 -10.29 0.62 -21.24
CA ASP A 75 -9.96 2.03 -21.52
C ASP A 75 -9.55 2.81 -20.26
N GLN A 76 -9.29 2.11 -19.14
CA GLN A 76 -8.85 2.78 -17.93
C GLN A 76 -7.35 3.11 -18.02
N ARG A 77 -7.07 4.38 -18.29
CA ARG A 77 -5.74 4.99 -18.18
C ARG A 77 -5.40 5.21 -16.71
N ASP A 78 -4.48 4.41 -16.19
CA ASP A 78 -3.99 4.45 -14.80
C ASP A 78 -3.04 5.64 -14.52
N ASP A 79 -2.73 6.40 -15.56
CA ASP A 79 -1.79 7.52 -15.62
C ASP A 79 -2.20 8.77 -14.79
N GLN A 80 -3.15 8.68 -13.84
CA GLN A 80 -3.68 9.87 -13.15
C GLN A 80 -3.82 9.83 -11.62
N ARG A 81 -3.49 8.75 -10.89
CA ARG A 81 -3.82 8.71 -9.44
C ARG A 81 -2.67 8.59 -8.46
N LEU A 82 -1.63 7.83 -8.78
CA LEU A 82 -0.49 7.65 -7.88
C LEU A 82 0.82 7.93 -8.60
N PRO A 83 1.81 8.53 -7.90
CA PRO A 83 3.18 8.59 -8.40
C PRO A 83 3.79 7.19 -8.49
N PRO A 84 4.87 7.00 -9.27
CA PRO A 84 5.60 5.73 -9.32
C PRO A 84 5.98 5.23 -7.92
N TYR A 85 5.88 3.92 -7.67
CA TYR A 85 6.14 3.34 -6.35
C TYR A 85 7.56 3.59 -5.83
N GLU A 86 8.55 3.71 -6.73
CA GLU A 86 9.93 4.06 -6.37
C GLU A 86 10.07 5.49 -5.79
N ILE A 87 9.06 6.34 -6.00
CA ILE A 87 8.97 7.68 -5.41
C ILE A 87 7.98 7.65 -4.24
N LEU A 88 6.85 6.95 -4.39
CA LEU A 88 5.79 6.88 -3.38
C LEU A 88 6.27 6.20 -2.09
N ASP A 89 6.89 5.03 -2.20
CA ASP A 89 7.20 4.20 -1.04
C ASP A 89 8.23 4.87 -0.10
N PRO A 90 9.32 5.49 -0.58
CA PRO A 90 10.23 6.24 0.28
C PRO A 90 9.54 7.42 1.00
N LEU A 91 8.66 8.16 0.31
CA LEU A 91 7.89 9.25 0.92
C LEU A 91 6.97 8.70 2.02
N LEU A 92 6.27 7.59 1.74
CA LEU A 92 5.40 6.93 2.71
C LEU A 92 6.18 6.38 3.92
N GLU A 93 7.36 5.80 3.71
CA GLU A 93 8.23 5.30 4.78
C GLU A 93 8.67 6.45 5.68
N ALA A 94 9.14 7.56 5.10
CA ALA A 94 9.54 8.75 5.85
C ALA A 94 8.36 9.37 6.63
N TYR A 95 7.18 9.50 6.00
CA TYR A 95 5.99 10.09 6.64
C TYR A 95 5.37 9.19 7.72
N ILE A 96 5.25 7.89 7.46
CA ILE A 96 4.54 6.96 8.35
C ILE A 96 5.47 6.41 9.42
N GLU A 97 6.62 5.88 9.01
CA GLU A 97 7.54 5.22 9.94
C GLU A 97 8.44 6.23 10.62
N GLY A 98 8.99 7.17 9.86
CA GLY A 98 9.86 8.24 10.35
C GLY A 98 9.15 9.37 11.11
N ASP A 99 7.81 9.43 11.09
CA ASP A 99 7.02 10.55 11.63
C ASP A 99 7.46 11.93 11.10
N GLN A 100 8.07 11.98 9.91
CA GLN A 100 8.49 13.24 9.34
C GLN A 100 7.29 14.13 9.01
N THR A 101 7.44 15.42 9.27
CA THR A 101 6.48 16.46 8.90
C THR A 101 6.55 16.77 7.40
N ARG A 102 5.52 17.43 6.85
CA ARG A 102 5.54 17.91 5.46
C ARG A 102 6.76 18.78 5.16
N ALA A 103 7.13 19.66 6.10
CA ALA A 103 8.26 20.55 5.95
C ALA A 103 9.60 19.79 5.89
N GLU A 104 9.75 18.73 6.68
CA GLU A 104 10.95 17.87 6.64
C GLU A 104 11.03 17.09 5.33
N LEU A 105 9.92 16.53 4.85
CA LEU A 105 9.88 15.84 3.56
C LEU A 105 10.28 16.76 2.39
N ILE A 106 9.78 18.00 2.37
CA ILE A 106 10.16 18.98 1.34
C ILE A 106 11.66 19.32 1.44
N LYS A 107 12.18 19.48 2.66
CA LYS A 107 13.60 19.74 2.91
C LYS A 107 14.48 18.57 2.46
N ASP A 108 14.00 17.34 2.57
CA ASP A 108 14.68 16.12 2.12
C ASP A 108 14.63 15.94 0.58
N GLY A 109 13.98 16.88 -0.13
CA GLY A 109 14.03 16.98 -1.60
C GLY A 109 12.80 16.44 -2.32
N PHE A 110 11.75 16.04 -1.59
CA PHE A 110 10.47 15.71 -2.22
C PHE A 110 9.77 16.97 -2.75
N GLN A 111 9.13 16.87 -3.91
CA GLN A 111 8.36 17.97 -4.48
C GLN A 111 7.17 18.32 -3.57
N GLN A 112 6.94 19.61 -3.33
CA GLN A 112 5.89 20.07 -2.43
C GLN A 112 4.50 19.57 -2.83
N GLU A 113 4.17 19.67 -4.13
CA GLU A 113 2.88 19.25 -4.66
C GLU A 113 2.63 17.75 -4.42
N LEU A 114 3.70 16.95 -4.55
CA LEU A 114 3.67 15.52 -4.31
C LEU A 114 3.46 15.19 -2.83
N VAL A 115 4.19 15.86 -1.95
CA VAL A 115 4.07 15.69 -0.49
C VAL A 115 2.66 16.02 -0.05
N ASP A 116 2.13 17.17 -0.46
CA ASP A 116 0.78 17.61 -0.09
C ASP A 116 -0.29 16.63 -0.60
N GLN A 117 -0.15 16.16 -1.84
CA GLN A 117 -1.06 15.16 -2.41
C GLN A 117 -1.02 13.85 -1.61
N VAL A 118 0.17 13.27 -1.37
CA VAL A 118 0.32 11.97 -0.72
C VAL A 118 -0.11 12.02 0.74
N VAL A 119 0.29 13.04 1.49
CA VAL A 119 -0.11 13.19 2.90
C VAL A 119 -1.63 13.30 3.02
N LYS A 120 -2.26 14.11 2.17
CA LYS A 120 -3.73 14.21 2.13
C LYS A 120 -4.39 12.87 1.82
N MET A 121 -3.87 12.10 0.87
CA MET A 121 -4.38 10.75 0.58
C MET A 121 -4.25 9.82 1.80
N VAL A 122 -3.12 9.89 2.51
CA VAL A 122 -2.90 9.08 3.72
C VAL A 122 -3.92 9.41 4.80
N ASP A 123 -4.17 10.68 5.05
CA ASP A 123 -5.09 11.09 6.12
C ASP A 123 -6.55 10.74 5.78
N LEU A 124 -6.97 10.92 4.53
CA LEU A 124 -8.31 10.55 4.05
C LEU A 124 -8.57 9.04 4.05
N ALA A 125 -7.53 8.21 3.96
CA ALA A 125 -7.66 6.76 3.87
C ALA A 125 -7.93 6.05 5.21
N GLU A 126 -8.01 6.79 6.33
CA GLU A 126 -8.18 6.21 7.67
C GLU A 126 -9.43 5.34 7.81
N TYR A 127 -10.57 5.76 7.24
CA TYR A 127 -11.81 4.99 7.30
C TYR A 127 -11.71 3.65 6.56
N LYS A 128 -10.90 3.57 5.50
CA LYS A 128 -10.67 2.32 4.75
C LYS A 128 -9.77 1.38 5.55
N ARG A 129 -8.67 1.89 6.10
CA ARG A 129 -7.70 1.11 6.89
C ARG A 129 -8.33 0.47 8.13
N ARG A 130 -9.30 1.14 8.77
CA ARG A 130 -10.02 0.57 9.92
C ARG A 130 -10.90 -0.62 9.59
N GLN A 131 -11.20 -0.85 8.31
CA GLN A 131 -12.02 -1.97 7.83
C GLN A 131 -11.17 -3.04 7.12
N THR A 132 -9.85 -2.86 7.06
CA THR A 132 -8.94 -3.85 6.47
C THR A 132 -8.71 -5.00 7.45
N PRO A 133 -8.75 -6.28 6.99
CA PRO A 133 -8.50 -7.44 7.83
C PRO A 133 -7.15 -7.38 8.53
N LEU A 134 -7.04 -8.04 9.68
CA LEU A 134 -5.78 -8.17 10.41
C LEU A 134 -4.70 -8.88 9.56
N GLY A 135 -3.43 -8.65 9.88
CA GLY A 135 -2.29 -9.21 9.15
C GLY A 135 -0.99 -8.97 9.91
N PRO A 136 0.14 -9.48 9.39
CA PRO A 136 1.42 -9.37 10.08
C PRO A 136 1.94 -7.94 10.01
N ARG A 137 2.73 -7.57 11.01
CA ARG A 137 3.56 -6.37 11.01
C ARG A 137 5.00 -6.79 10.76
N VAL A 138 5.62 -6.21 9.74
CA VAL A 138 7.02 -6.47 9.35
C VAL A 138 7.86 -5.19 9.32
N THR A 139 7.25 -4.04 9.58
CA THR A 139 7.91 -2.72 9.60
C THR A 139 8.00 -2.14 11.01
N THR A 140 8.66 -0.99 11.15
CA THR A 140 8.82 -0.31 12.44
C THR A 140 7.53 0.35 12.93
N LYS A 141 6.63 0.73 12.00
CA LYS A 141 5.32 1.27 12.33
C LYS A 141 4.25 0.80 11.34
N GLY A 142 3.31 -0.01 11.84
CA GLY A 142 2.17 -0.50 11.06
C GLY A 142 0.90 0.34 11.26
N PHE A 143 -0.04 0.21 10.32
CA PHE A 143 -1.39 0.78 10.50
C PHE A 143 -2.20 -0.05 11.51
N GLY A 144 -2.82 0.62 12.49
CA GLY A 144 -3.66 -0.05 13.48
C GLY A 144 -3.25 0.28 14.92
N ARG A 145 -2.46 -0.56 15.57
CA ARG A 145 -2.03 -0.29 16.96
C ARG A 145 -0.99 0.83 17.03
N ASP A 146 -0.07 0.89 16.08
CA ASP A 146 1.10 1.76 16.15
C ASP A 146 0.84 3.17 15.58
N ARG A 147 -0.11 3.32 14.65
CA ARG A 147 -0.59 4.61 14.13
C ARG A 147 -2.12 4.65 14.15
N ARG A 148 -2.69 5.55 14.96
CA ARG A 148 -4.14 5.74 15.14
C ARG A 148 -4.52 7.20 14.95
N LEU A 149 -5.22 7.50 13.87
CA LEU A 149 -5.80 8.81 13.63
C LEU A 149 -7.33 8.75 13.73
N PRO A 150 -8.01 9.86 14.06
CA PRO A 150 -9.46 9.91 14.00
C PRO A 150 -9.95 9.78 12.55
N VAL A 151 -11.07 9.07 12.35
CA VAL A 151 -11.71 8.97 11.02
C VAL A 151 -12.32 10.31 10.62
N VAL A 152 -13.03 10.95 11.55
CA VAL A 152 -13.53 12.32 11.38
C VAL A 152 -12.41 13.26 11.80
N ASN A 153 -11.71 13.80 10.82
CA ASN A 153 -10.57 14.69 11.01
C ASN A 153 -10.69 15.91 10.08
N ARG A 154 -10.42 17.12 10.60
CA ARG A 154 -10.31 18.37 9.83
C ARG A 154 -8.94 19.03 10.00
N TYR A 155 -7.96 18.29 10.52
CA TYR A 155 -6.59 18.74 10.58
C TYR A 155 -6.01 18.72 9.16
N ASP A 156 -5.63 19.88 8.64
CA ASP A 156 -5.13 20.05 7.27
C ASP A 156 -3.59 20.07 7.17
N GLY A 157 -2.89 19.80 8.27
CA GLY A 157 -1.42 19.88 8.38
C GLY A 157 -0.98 21.17 9.02
#